data_AF-A0A5M9JL09-F1
#
_entry.id   AF-A0A5M9JL09-F1
#
_cell.length_a   1.000
_cell.length_b   1.000
_cell.length_c   1.000
_cell.angle_alpha   90.00
_cell.angle_beta   90.00
_cell.angle_gamma   90.00
#
_symmetry.space_group_name_H-M   'P 1'
#
loop_
_entity.id
_entity.type
_entity.pdbx_description
1 polymer ?
#
loop_
_entity_poly.entity_id
_entity_poly.type
_entity_poly.pdbx_seq_one_letter_code
_entity_poly.pdbx_strand_id
1 'polypeptide(L)'
;MGPPNVPSPVGKRKRTATTGEGDNSVQRNQRRRITEVSEDDVFEEGLEYDPDQSVEERREIRLKLRDLARTLQDNRAEYLQPESTGIKDTLLKADRLSGKVKQTSDAND
;
A
#
# COMPACT_ATOMS: atom_id res chain seq x y z
N MET A 1 -45.47 23.44 40.07
CA MET A 1 -44.36 22.49 40.25
C MET A 1 -43.97 21.95 38.89
N GLY A 2 -42.72 22.16 38.48
CA GLY A 2 -42.13 21.71 37.22
C GLY A 2 -41.16 22.76 36.66
N PRO A 3 -39.83 22.64 36.83
CA PRO A 3 -38.89 23.63 36.29
C PRO A 3 -38.59 23.38 34.80
N PRO A 4 -38.37 24.45 34.00
CA PRO A 4 -38.06 24.37 32.57
C PRO A 4 -36.63 23.91 32.29
N ASN A 5 -36.47 23.10 31.24
CA ASN A 5 -35.20 22.54 30.77
C ASN A 5 -34.51 23.47 29.75
N VAL A 6 -33.20 23.68 29.91
CA VAL A 6 -32.23 24.37 29.02
C VAL A 6 -30.96 23.49 28.95
N PRO A 7 -29.97 23.64 28.04
CA PRO A 7 -29.85 24.44 26.79
C PRO A 7 -29.23 23.63 25.60
N SER A 8 -29.05 24.25 24.42
CA SER A 8 -27.71 24.45 23.80
C SER A 8 -27.77 25.04 22.37
N PRO A 9 -27.05 26.13 22.06
CA PRO A 9 -26.95 26.72 20.73
C PRO A 9 -25.80 26.11 19.89
N VAL A 10 -26.11 25.62 18.69
CA VAL A 10 -25.11 25.18 17.69
C VAL A 10 -24.46 26.42 17.05
N GLY A 11 -23.29 26.80 17.54
CA GLY A 11 -22.50 27.94 17.02
C GLY A 11 -21.61 27.57 15.83
N LYS A 12 -21.78 28.27 14.70
CA LYS A 12 -20.84 28.31 13.57
C LYS A 12 -19.63 29.18 13.97
N ARG A 13 -18.45 28.60 14.22
CA ARG A 13 -17.23 29.39 14.55
C ARG A 13 -16.44 29.75 13.29
N LYS A 14 -16.22 31.05 13.15
CA LYS A 14 -15.50 31.80 12.11
C LYS A 14 -14.08 32.13 12.59
N ARG A 15 -13.09 31.85 11.74
CA ARG A 15 -11.67 32.30 11.63
C ARG A 15 -11.00 32.97 12.85
N THR A 16 -9.87 32.40 13.30
CA THR A 16 -8.78 33.13 13.94
C THR A 16 -7.75 33.52 12.89
N ALA A 17 -7.57 34.83 12.68
CA ALA A 17 -6.43 35.37 11.96
C ALA A 17 -5.22 35.39 12.91
N THR A 18 -4.13 34.74 12.53
CA THR A 18 -2.80 35.01 13.08
C THR A 18 -1.87 35.25 11.91
N THR A 19 -1.49 36.51 11.76
CA THR A 19 -0.41 36.98 10.89
C THR A 19 0.87 36.22 11.27
N GLY A 20 1.40 35.47 10.30
CA GLY A 20 2.72 34.83 10.37
C GLY A 20 3.30 34.87 8.98
N GLU A 21 4.08 35.91 8.70
CA GLU A 21 4.98 35.97 7.56
C GLU A 21 5.91 34.76 7.62
N GLY A 22 6.09 34.08 6.49
CA GLY A 22 6.83 32.83 6.43
C GLY A 22 6.77 32.24 5.03
N ASP A 23 7.42 32.95 4.11
CA ASP A 23 7.84 32.46 2.81
C ASP A 23 8.41 31.03 2.92
N ASN A 24 7.73 30.05 2.31
CA ASN A 24 8.26 28.71 2.11
C ASN A 24 7.44 27.94 1.05
N SER A 25 7.18 28.60 -0.08
CA SER A 25 6.52 27.97 -1.23
C SER A 25 7.47 27.10 -2.08
N VAL A 26 8.78 27.09 -1.80
CA VAL A 26 9.80 26.51 -2.68
C VAL A 26 10.27 25.10 -2.27
N GLN A 27 10.02 24.65 -1.03
CA GLN A 27 10.62 23.41 -0.53
C GLN A 27 9.77 22.13 -0.65
N ARG A 28 8.51 22.21 -1.12
CA ARG A 28 7.63 21.02 -1.20
C ARG A 28 7.71 20.24 -2.51
N ASN A 29 8.52 20.67 -3.48
CA ASN A 29 8.55 20.07 -4.82
C ASN A 29 9.66 19.02 -5.06
N GLN A 30 10.43 18.62 -4.04
CA GLN A 30 11.55 17.68 -4.24
C GLN A 30 11.29 16.24 -3.79
N ARG A 31 10.03 15.81 -3.61
CA ARG A 31 9.71 14.49 -3.03
C ARG A 31 9.03 13.48 -3.94
N ARG A 32 9.22 13.56 -5.25
CA ARG A 32 8.87 12.45 -6.16
C ARG A 32 9.93 12.28 -7.24
N ARG A 33 11.04 11.64 -6.89
CA ARG A 33 11.86 10.98 -7.90
C ARG A 33 11.10 9.72 -8.30
N ILE A 34 10.34 9.81 -9.39
CA ILE A 34 9.77 8.64 -10.05
C ILE A 34 10.97 7.97 -10.72
N THR A 35 11.36 6.79 -10.24
CA THR A 35 12.27 5.93 -10.98
C THR A 35 11.44 5.39 -12.15
N GLU A 36 11.79 5.79 -13.37
CA GLU A 36 11.15 5.26 -14.57
C GLU A 36 11.45 3.77 -14.63
N VAL A 37 10.41 2.95 -14.47
CA VAL A 37 10.50 1.50 -14.63
C VAL A 37 10.71 1.27 -16.12
N SER A 38 11.78 0.56 -16.49
CA SER A 38 12.09 0.22 -17.88
C SER A 38 10.88 -0.48 -18.49
N GLU A 39 10.40 0.02 -19.64
CA GLU A 39 9.25 -0.58 -20.35
C GLU A 39 9.48 -2.05 -20.68
N ASP A 40 10.75 -2.48 -20.79
CA ASP A 40 11.15 -3.87 -21.03
C ASP A 40 10.77 -4.85 -19.89
N ASP A 41 10.58 -4.38 -18.64
CA ASP A 41 10.17 -5.25 -17.51
C ASP A 41 8.64 -5.45 -17.42
N VAL A 42 7.85 -4.70 -18.20
CA VAL A 42 6.37 -4.70 -18.13
C VAL A 42 5.75 -5.67 -19.15
N PHE A 43 6.50 -6.16 -20.13
CA PHE A 43 6.05 -7.12 -21.13
C PHE A 43 6.20 -8.59 -20.68
N GLU A 44 5.90 -8.91 -19.41
CA GLU A 44 5.68 -10.30 -19.03
C GLU A 44 4.32 -10.75 -19.59
N GLU A 45 4.37 -11.67 -20.57
CA GLU A 45 3.18 -12.26 -21.20
C GLU A 45 2.21 -12.80 -20.13
N GLY A 46 1.02 -12.19 -20.04
CA GLY A 46 -0.02 -12.60 -19.09
C GLY A 46 -0.33 -11.64 -17.94
N LEU A 47 0.25 -10.44 -17.89
CA LEU A 47 -0.14 -9.37 -16.94
C LEU A 47 -1.41 -8.59 -17.33
N GLU A 48 -2.05 -8.93 -18.46
CA GLU A 48 -3.28 -8.29 -18.90
C GLU A 48 -4.44 -8.57 -17.94
N TYR A 49 -5.26 -7.55 -17.69
CA TYR A 49 -6.42 -7.62 -16.79
C TYR A 49 -7.39 -8.69 -17.28
N ASP A 50 -7.66 -9.67 -16.41
CA ASP A 50 -8.58 -10.77 -16.67
C ASP A 50 -9.68 -10.75 -15.60
N PRO A 51 -10.89 -10.26 -15.95
CA PRO A 51 -12.00 -10.19 -15.01
C PRO A 51 -12.54 -11.58 -14.63
N ASP A 52 -12.23 -12.61 -15.42
CA ASP A 52 -12.71 -13.99 -15.25
C ASP A 52 -11.64 -14.89 -14.61
N GLN A 53 -10.59 -14.30 -14.03
CA GLN A 53 -9.54 -15.06 -13.31
C GLN A 53 -10.17 -15.99 -12.26
N SER A 54 -9.86 -17.27 -12.37
CA SER A 54 -10.48 -18.30 -11.53
C SER A 54 -10.20 -18.07 -10.04
N VAL A 55 -11.19 -18.36 -9.19
CA VAL A 55 -11.06 -18.23 -7.73
C VAL A 55 -9.91 -19.09 -7.20
N GLU A 56 -9.71 -20.27 -7.79
CA GLU A 56 -8.66 -21.22 -7.42
C GLU A 56 -7.26 -20.65 -7.68
N GLU A 57 -7.02 -20.05 -8.84
CA GLU A 57 -5.75 -19.36 -9.15
C GLU A 57 -5.50 -18.22 -8.17
N ARG A 58 -6.52 -17.39 -7.91
CA ARG A 58 -6.39 -16.28 -6.92
C ARG A 58 -6.08 -16.80 -5.52
N ARG A 59 -6.69 -17.92 -5.13
CA ARG A 59 -6.43 -18.55 -3.83
C ARG A 59 -5.01 -19.09 -3.78
N GLU A 60 -4.55 -19.75 -4.83
CA GLU A 60 -3.20 -20.29 -4.92
C GLU A 60 -2.14 -19.17 -4.85
N ILE A 61 -2.33 -18.07 -5.58
CA ILE A 61 -1.44 -16.90 -5.52
C ILE A 61 -1.39 -16.32 -4.11
N ARG A 62 -2.56 -16.13 -3.46
CA ARG A 62 -2.64 -15.64 -2.07
C ARG A 62 -1.94 -16.58 -1.08
N LEU A 63 -2.08 -17.90 -1.27
CA LEU A 63 -1.39 -18.89 -0.45
C LEU A 63 0.13 -18.78 -0.61
N LYS A 64 0.63 -18.75 -1.85
CA LYS A 64 2.06 -18.60 -2.14
C LYS A 64 2.65 -17.31 -1.55
N LEU A 65 1.92 -16.19 -1.62
CA LEU A 65 2.33 -14.93 -0.99
C LEU A 65 2.40 -15.04 0.54
N ARG A 66 1.42 -15.71 1.17
CA ARG A 66 1.46 -16.00 2.61
C ARG A 66 2.64 -16.90 3.00
N ASP A 67 2.94 -17.90 2.18
CA ASP A 67 4.06 -18.81 2.42
C ASP A 67 5.39 -18.07 2.31
N LEU A 68 5.55 -17.16 1.35
CA LEU A 68 6.74 -16.30 1.27
C LEU A 68 6.89 -15.42 2.51
N ALA A 69 5.80 -14.80 2.98
CA ALA A 69 5.82 -13.98 4.19
C ALA A 69 6.22 -14.81 5.42
N ARG A 70 5.70 -16.03 5.55
CA ARG A 70 6.09 -16.97 6.61
C ARG A 70 7.56 -17.36 6.50
N THR A 71 8.02 -17.74 5.32
CA THR A 71 9.42 -18.10 5.06
C THR A 71 10.38 -16.97 5.43
N LEU A 72 10.02 -15.72 5.11
CA LEU A 72 10.80 -14.55 5.48
C LEU A 72 10.86 -14.35 7.00
N GLN A 73 9.75 -14.60 7.71
CA GLN A 73 9.73 -14.51 9.17
C GLN A 73 10.56 -15.61 9.82
N ASP A 74 10.40 -16.86 9.37
CA ASP A 74 11.08 -18.03 9.92
C ASP A 74 12.60 -17.93 9.73
N ASN A 75 13.06 -17.35 8.62
CA ASN A 75 14.49 -17.20 8.29
C ASN A 75 15.03 -15.77 8.52
N ARG A 76 14.29 -14.92 9.25
CA ARG A 76 14.62 -13.48 9.39
C ARG A 76 16.04 -13.23 9.87
N ALA A 77 16.53 -14.02 10.83
CA ALA A 77 17.87 -13.84 11.41
C ALA A 77 19.00 -14.13 10.41
N GLU A 78 18.79 -15.11 9.53
CA GLU A 78 19.72 -15.46 8.45
C GLU A 78 19.65 -14.43 7.31
N TYR A 79 18.45 -13.94 7.00
CA TYR A 79 18.23 -12.97 5.92
C TYR A 79 18.71 -11.56 6.26
N LEU A 80 18.93 -11.24 7.54
CA LEU A 80 19.52 -9.96 7.97
C LEU A 80 21.05 -9.96 7.94
N GLN A 81 21.70 -11.10 7.66
CA GLN A 81 23.15 -11.14 7.54
C GLN A 81 23.62 -10.30 6.33
N PRO A 82 24.77 -9.61 6.41
CA PRO A 82 25.25 -8.71 5.35
C PRO A 82 25.40 -9.39 3.98
N GLU A 83 25.79 -10.67 3.98
CA GLU A 83 26.01 -11.47 2.77
C GLU A 83 24.73 -12.16 2.26
N SER A 84 23.61 -12.03 2.96
CA SER A 84 22.38 -12.71 2.61
C SER A 84 21.57 -11.92 1.59
N THR A 85 21.19 -12.57 0.50
CA THR A 85 20.24 -12.03 -0.49
C THR A 85 18.80 -12.42 -0.20
N GLY A 86 18.53 -13.15 0.90
CA GLY A 86 17.23 -13.75 1.17
C GLY A 86 16.07 -12.76 1.19
N ILE A 87 16.25 -11.55 1.74
CA ILE A 87 15.22 -10.50 1.72
C ILE A 87 14.95 -10.04 0.28
N LYS A 88 16.01 -9.79 -0.49
CA LYS A 88 15.89 -9.32 -1.87
C LYS A 88 15.20 -10.38 -2.74
N ASP A 89 15.61 -11.64 -2.61
CA ASP A 89 15.09 -12.73 -3.42
C ASP A 89 13.65 -13.06 -3.07
N THR A 90 13.29 -13.03 -1.80
CA THR A 90 11.89 -13.20 -1.36
C THR A 90 11.00 -12.06 -1.86
N LEU A 91 11.50 -10.82 -1.83
CA LEU A 91 10.78 -9.66 -2.35
C LEU A 91 10.57 -9.75 -3.86
N LEU A 92 11.60 -10.09 -4.64
CA LEU A 92 11.47 -10.28 -6.09
C LEU A 92 10.49 -11.40 -6.45
N LYS A 93 10.46 -12.49 -5.68
CA LYS A 93 9.47 -13.57 -5.85
C LYS A 93 8.05 -13.09 -5.53
N ALA A 94 7.89 -12.32 -4.46
CA ALA A 94 6.60 -11.76 -4.09
C ALA A 94 6.08 -10.78 -5.14
N ASP A 95 6.96 -9.96 -5.72
CA ASP A 95 6.62 -9.00 -6.78
C ASP A 95 6.09 -9.72 -8.03
N ARG A 96 6.80 -10.77 -8.49
CA ARG A 96 6.35 -11.63 -9.60
C ARG A 96 5.02 -12.33 -9.32
N LEU A 97 4.77 -12.75 -8.08
CA LEU A 97 3.49 -13.35 -7.71
C LEU A 97 2.37 -12.30 -7.66
N SER A 98 2.69 -11.08 -7.23
CA SER A 98 1.74 -9.96 -7.20
C SER A 98 1.32 -9.55 -8.60
N GLY A 99 2.23 -9.57 -9.58
CA GLY A 99 1.90 -9.31 -10.98
C GLY A 99 0.87 -10.30 -11.57
N LYS A 100 0.81 -11.53 -11.05
CA LYS A 100 -0.16 -12.55 -11.50
C LYS A 100 -1.58 -12.35 -10.97
N VAL A 101 -1.78 -11.41 -10.05
CA VAL A 101 -3.12 -11.04 -9.59
C VAL A 101 -3.75 -10.12 -10.63
N LYS A 102 -4.61 -10.69 -11.47
CA LYS A 102 -5.23 -9.96 -12.58
C LYS A 102 -6.52 -9.24 -12.16
N GLN A 103 -7.06 -9.58 -10.99
CA GLN A 103 -8.25 -8.97 -10.41
C GLN A 103 -8.22 -9.04 -8.87
N THR A 104 -8.59 -7.94 -8.20
CA THR A 104 -8.59 -7.83 -6.73
C THR A 104 -9.99 -7.88 -6.09
N SER A 105 -11.03 -8.19 -6.86
CA SER A 105 -12.44 -8.09 -6.42
C SER A 105 -12.80 -9.01 -5.25
N ASP A 106 -12.11 -10.13 -5.09
CA ASP A 106 -12.36 -11.16 -4.07
C ASP A 106 -11.83 -10.82 -2.66
N ALA A 107 -11.29 -9.60 -2.46
CA ALA A 107 -10.71 -9.18 -1.19
C ALA A 107 -11.76 -8.68 -0.18
N ASN A 108 -13.03 -8.56 -0.57
CA ASN A 108 -14.09 -7.88 0.20
C ASN A 108 -15.35 -8.74 0.47
N ASP A 109 -15.33 -10.05 0.21
CA ASP A 109 -16.46 -10.96 0.50
C ASP A 109 -16.21 -11.79 1.78
#